data_AF-A0A7C4JHX3-F1
#
_entry.id   AF-A0A7C4JHX3-F1
#
_cell.length_a   1.000
_cell.length_b   1.000
_cell.length_c   1.000
_cell.angle_alpha   90.00
_cell.angle_beta   90.00
_cell.angle_gamma   90.00
#
_symmetry.space_group_name_H-M   'P 1'
#
loop_
_entity.id
_entity.type
_entity.pdbx_description
1 polymer ?
#
loop_
_entity_poly.entity_id
_entity_poly.type
_entity_poly.pdbx_seq_one_letter_code
_entity_poly.pdbx_strand_id
1 'polypeptide(L)'
;MGVFGNNDGDKLYLTERYRGVGELFAGPHELELAGRKILLMHEPRALEALVASGRYDLVVYGHTHRAEIREGWPLVVNPGEAGGWLTGQATCALVDLSALRAELLSL
;
A
#
# COMPACT_ATOMS: atom_id res chain seq x y z
N MET A 1 -5.53 -0.60 9.35
CA MET A 1 -6.40 -0.53 8.16
C MET A 1 -5.78 -1.34 7.04
N GLY A 2 -6.57 -1.79 6.06
CA GLY A 2 -6.10 -2.50 4.88
C GLY A 2 -7.02 -2.32 3.68
N VAL A 3 -6.54 -2.68 2.50
CA VAL A 3 -7.35 -2.78 1.28
C VAL A 3 -7.42 -4.22 0.82
N PHE A 4 -8.55 -4.63 0.29
CA PHE A 4 -8.70 -5.98 -0.25
C PHE A 4 -7.82 -6.19 -1.48
N GLY A 5 -7.15 -7.33 -1.50
CA GLY A 5 -6.47 -7.85 -2.67
C GLY A 5 -7.37 -8.70 -3.57
N ASN A 6 -6.85 -9.04 -4.75
CA ASN A 6 -7.57 -9.85 -5.73
C ASN A 6 -7.82 -11.29 -5.26
N ASN A 7 -7.07 -11.76 -4.25
CA ASN A 7 -7.22 -13.09 -3.66
C ASN A 7 -8.11 -13.10 -2.40
N ASP A 8 -8.55 -11.93 -1.92
CA ASP A 8 -9.45 -11.85 -0.76
C ASP A 8 -10.88 -12.16 -1.20
N GLY A 9 -11.27 -13.43 -1.05
CA GLY A 9 -12.57 -13.95 -1.47
C GLY A 9 -13.72 -13.48 -0.59
N ASP A 10 -13.77 -13.95 0.66
CA ASP A 10 -14.88 -13.65 1.57
C ASP A 10 -14.67 -12.33 2.31
N LYS A 11 -14.90 -11.23 1.59
CA LYS A 11 -14.71 -9.87 2.09
C LYS A 11 -15.58 -9.56 3.32
N LEU A 12 -16.80 -10.12 3.38
CA LEU A 12 -17.71 -9.90 4.50
C LEU A 12 -17.18 -10.58 5.76
N TYR A 13 -16.80 -11.85 5.65
CA TYR A 13 -16.21 -12.59 6.76
C TYR A 13 -14.87 -11.97 7.21
N LEU A 14 -14.00 -11.58 6.27
CA LEU A 14 -12.75 -10.91 6.59
C LEU A 14 -12.97 -9.58 7.33
N THR A 15 -13.93 -8.78 6.89
CA THR A 15 -14.30 -7.53 7.58
C THR A 15 -14.79 -7.80 9.00
N GLU A 16 -15.66 -8.80 9.17
CA GLU A 16 -16.17 -9.17 10.50
C GLU A 16 -15.06 -9.64 11.44
N ARG A 17 -14.12 -10.44 10.93
CA ARG A 17 -12.99 -10.95 11.72
C ARG A 17 -11.93 -9.91 12.04
N TYR A 18 -11.79 -8.90 11.20
CA TYR A 18 -10.85 -7.80 11.43
C TYR A 18 -11.43 -6.69 12.34
N ARG A 19 -12.73 -6.77 12.67
CA ARG A 19 -13.40 -5.84 13.58
C ARG A 19 -12.70 -5.81 14.94
N GLY A 20 -12.44 -4.61 15.44
CA GLY A 20 -11.70 -4.38 16.70
C GLY A 20 -10.17 -4.35 16.54
N VAL A 21 -9.63 -4.76 15.38
CA VAL A 21 -8.22 -4.57 15.01
C VAL A 21 -8.06 -3.35 14.10
N GLY A 22 -8.98 -3.19 13.14
CA GLY A 22 -9.03 -2.04 12.26
C GLY A 22 -10.11 -2.16 11.19
N GLU A 23 -9.98 -1.37 10.12
CA GLU A 23 -10.94 -1.32 9.02
C GLU A 23 -10.33 -1.85 7.72
N LEU A 24 -11.14 -2.55 6.91
CA LEU A 24 -10.80 -3.03 5.57
C LEU A 24 -11.62 -2.29 4.53
N PHE A 25 -11.00 -1.88 3.43
CA PHE A 25 -11.61 -1.09 2.38
C PHE A 25 -11.50 -1.76 1.02
N ALA A 26 -12.43 -1.44 0.12
CA ALA A 26 -12.21 -1.67 -1.30
C ALA A 26 -11.14 -0.69 -1.80
N GLY A 27 -10.17 -1.19 -2.57
CA GLY A 27 -9.17 -0.34 -3.23
C GLY A 27 -9.65 0.21 -4.58
N PRO A 28 -9.11 1.34 -5.06
CA PRO A 28 -8.23 2.26 -4.33
C PRO A 28 -8.96 2.99 -3.19
N HIS A 29 -8.26 3.24 -2.09
CA HIS A 29 -8.77 3.93 -0.91
C HIS A 29 -7.94 5.19 -0.63
N GLU A 30 -8.59 6.35 -0.61
CA GLU A 30 -7.98 7.63 -0.26
C GLU A 30 -8.09 7.85 1.25
N LEU A 31 -7.00 8.33 1.87
CA LEU A 31 -6.99 8.78 3.26
C LEU A 31 -6.09 9.99 3.46
N GLU A 32 -6.29 10.70 4.57
CA GLU A 32 -5.40 11.76 5.02
C GLU A 32 -4.82 11.38 6.39
N LEU A 33 -3.50 11.40 6.52
CA LEU A 33 -2.80 11.09 7.76
C LEU A 33 -1.60 12.02 7.93
N ALA A 34 -1.46 12.62 9.11
CA ALA A 34 -0.41 13.62 9.40
C ALA A 34 -0.33 14.75 8.36
N GLY A 35 -1.49 15.17 7.80
CA GLY A 35 -1.58 16.21 6.77
C GLY A 35 -1.09 15.78 5.38
N ARG A 36 -0.87 14.48 5.15
CA ARG A 36 -0.48 13.91 3.85
C ARG A 36 -1.67 13.22 3.20
N LYS A 37 -1.88 13.47 1.91
CA LYS A 37 -2.87 12.75 1.09
C LYS A 37 -2.27 11.43 0.63
N ILE A 38 -2.86 10.32 1.04
CA ILE A 38 -2.35 8.98 0.78
C ILE A 38 -3.38 8.22 -0.06
N LEU A 39 -2.90 7.52 -1.08
CA LEU A 39 -3.67 6.57 -1.86
C LEU A 39 -3.17 5.15 -1.59
N LEU A 40 -4.04 4.28 -1.12
CA LEU A 40 -3.75 2.87 -0.86
C LEU A 40 -4.53 1.98 -1.84
N MET A 41 -3.84 1.10 -2.56
CA MET A 41 -4.47 0.13 -3.46
C MET A 41 -3.75 -1.21 -3.41
N HIS A 42 -4.39 -2.30 -3.82
CA HIS A 42 -3.69 -3.58 -3.98
C HIS A 42 -3.04 -3.68 -5.36
N GLU A 43 -3.85 -3.60 -6.42
CA GLU A 43 -3.37 -3.65 -7.79
C GLU A 43 -2.97 -2.24 -8.27
N PRO A 44 -1.84 -2.07 -9.02
CA PRO A 44 -1.37 -0.78 -9.53
C PRO A 44 -2.18 -0.26 -10.73
N ARG A 45 -3.52 -0.30 -10.64
CA ARG A 45 -4.40 0.13 -11.73
C ARG A 45 -4.29 1.64 -11.92
N ALA A 46 -3.92 2.04 -13.14
CA ALA A 46 -3.69 3.44 -13.50
C ALA A 46 -2.63 4.15 -12.64
N LEU A 47 -1.66 3.41 -12.08
CA LEU A 47 -0.64 3.94 -11.18
C LEU A 47 0.08 5.17 -11.77
N GLU A 48 0.57 5.07 -13.02
CA GLU A 48 1.28 6.18 -13.66
C GLU A 48 0.40 7.43 -13.85
N ALA A 49 -0.90 7.26 -14.14
CA ALA A 49 -1.82 8.38 -14.24
C ALA A 49 -2.10 9.03 -12.87
N LEU A 50 -2.18 8.23 -11.81
CA LEU A 50 -2.37 8.70 -10.44
C LEU A 50 -1.12 9.44 -9.91
N VAL A 51 0.08 8.94 -10.24
CA VAL A 51 1.34 9.62 -9.97
C VAL A 51 1.39 10.96 -10.73
N ALA A 52 1.12 10.95 -12.03
CA ALA A 52 1.12 12.15 -12.87
C ALA A 52 0.06 13.19 -12.47
N SER A 53 -0.99 12.78 -11.76
CA SER A 53 -2.04 13.70 -11.30
C SER A 53 -1.55 14.73 -10.28
N GLY A 54 -0.45 14.45 -9.55
CA GLY A 54 0.05 15.29 -8.47
C GLY A 54 -0.94 15.48 -7.30
N ARG A 55 -1.97 14.63 -7.19
CA ARG A 55 -3.03 14.77 -6.19
C ARG A 55 -2.63 14.23 -4.81
N TYR A 56 -1.72 13.27 -4.77
CA TYR A 56 -1.33 12.54 -3.57
C TYR A 56 0.13 12.84 -3.21
N ASP A 57 0.44 12.73 -1.93
CA ASP A 57 1.82 12.81 -1.42
C ASP A 57 2.48 11.43 -1.35
N LEU A 58 1.67 10.39 -1.14
CA LEU A 58 2.09 8.99 -1.06
C LEU A 58 1.10 8.09 -1.79
N VAL A 59 1.62 7.19 -2.64
CA VAL A 59 0.85 6.11 -3.26
C VAL A 59 1.45 4.77 -2.82
N VAL A 60 0.65 3.95 -2.15
CA VAL A 60 1.03 2.59 -1.73
C VAL A 60 0.27 1.57 -2.57
N TYR A 61 1.00 0.63 -3.17
CA TYR A 61 0.42 -0.48 -3.92
C TYR A 61 1.10 -1.82 -3.61
N GLY A 62 0.52 -2.91 -4.09
CA GLY A 62 1.05 -4.27 -3.92
C GLY A 62 0.91 -5.10 -5.18
N HIS A 63 0.33 -6.31 -5.04
CA HIS A 63 -0.01 -7.25 -6.11
C HIS A 63 1.16 -7.86 -6.91
N THR A 64 2.26 -7.15 -7.15
CA THR A 64 3.39 -7.63 -7.97
C THR A 64 4.38 -8.50 -7.20
N HIS A 65 4.30 -8.52 -5.85
CA HIS A 65 5.27 -9.15 -4.94
C HIS A 65 6.70 -8.59 -5.04
N ARG A 66 6.95 -7.56 -5.85
CA ARG A 66 8.26 -6.95 -6.06
C ARG A 66 8.32 -5.63 -5.30
N ALA A 67 9.22 -5.57 -4.32
CA ALA A 67 9.46 -4.35 -3.56
C ALA A 67 9.96 -3.22 -4.49
N GLU A 68 9.42 -2.03 -4.30
CA GLU A 68 9.75 -0.82 -5.06
C GLU A 68 9.60 0.40 -4.16
N ILE A 69 10.59 1.29 -4.18
CA ILE A 69 10.45 2.66 -3.69
C ILE A 69 10.82 3.57 -4.85
N ARG A 70 9.87 4.41 -5.30
CA ARG A 70 10.17 5.52 -6.22
C ARG A 70 10.11 6.83 -5.44
N GLU A 71 11.28 7.39 -5.22
CA GLU A 71 11.41 8.73 -4.65
C GLU A 71 10.84 9.78 -5.60
N GLY A 72 10.31 10.87 -5.03
CA GLY A 72 9.67 11.95 -5.78
C GLY A 72 8.37 12.40 -5.12
N TRP A 73 7.57 13.14 -5.87
CA TRP A 73 6.23 13.54 -5.46
C TRP A 73 5.19 13.12 -6.52
N PRO A 74 4.27 12.19 -6.17
CA PRO A 74 4.19 11.45 -4.91
C PRO A 74 5.38 10.51 -4.67
N LEU A 75 5.63 10.21 -3.39
CA LEU A 75 6.40 9.03 -3.01
C LEU A 75 5.58 7.79 -3.40
N VAL A 76 6.16 6.84 -4.14
CA VAL A 76 5.48 5.59 -4.49
C VAL A 76 6.15 4.41 -3.79
N VAL A 77 5.36 3.59 -3.11
CA VAL A 77 5.84 2.44 -2.34
C VAL A 77 5.08 1.18 -2.71
N ASN A 78 5.83 0.15 -3.07
CA ASN A 78 5.39 -1.23 -3.01
C ASN A 78 6.27 -1.97 -1.99
N PRO A 79 5.71 -2.47 -0.87
CA PRO A 79 6.52 -3.11 0.15
C PRO A 79 7.05 -4.49 -0.26
N GLY A 80 6.63 -5.02 -1.42
CA GLY A 80 6.95 -6.38 -1.86
C GLY A 80 5.97 -7.39 -1.29
N GLU A 81 6.49 -8.52 -0.82
CA GLU A 81 5.70 -9.58 -0.19
C GLU A 81 6.19 -9.86 1.23
N ALA A 82 5.25 -10.00 2.16
CA ALA A 82 5.57 -10.41 3.53
C ALA A 82 5.83 -11.92 3.65
N GLY A 83 5.28 -12.73 2.74
CA GLY A 83 5.41 -14.20 2.77
C GLY A 83 6.70 -14.74 2.15
N GLY A 84 7.39 -13.95 1.31
CA GLY A 84 8.62 -14.37 0.64
C GLY A 84 8.49 -15.54 -0.34
N TRP A 85 7.28 -15.92 -0.75
CA TRP A 85 7.05 -17.15 -1.52
C TRP A 85 7.48 -17.07 -2.99
N LEU A 86 7.37 -15.89 -3.62
CA LEU A 86 7.66 -15.75 -5.05
C LEU A 86 9.08 -15.24 -5.32
N THR A 87 9.61 -14.43 -4.42
CA THR A 87 10.90 -13.75 -4.54
C THR A 87 11.97 -14.32 -3.61
N GLY A 88 11.57 -15.11 -2.61
CA GLY A 88 12.47 -15.58 -1.55
C GLY A 88 12.85 -14.47 -0.56
N GLN A 89 12.23 -13.29 -0.63
CA GLN A 89 12.51 -12.14 0.22
C GLN A 89 11.23 -11.68 0.92
N ALA A 90 11.19 -11.85 2.25
CA ALA A 90 10.11 -11.31 3.07
C ALA A 90 10.46 -9.86 3.45
N THR A 91 9.61 -8.91 3.06
CA THR A 91 9.88 -7.48 3.23
C THR A 91 8.66 -6.69 3.68
N CYS A 92 8.90 -5.56 4.33
CA CYS A 92 7.91 -4.51 4.58
C CYS A 92 8.53 -3.12 4.33
N ALA A 93 7.71 -2.07 4.25
CA ALA A 93 8.20 -0.70 4.11
C ALA A 93 7.79 0.15 5.30
N LEU A 94 8.72 0.95 5.82
CA LEU A 94 8.45 1.99 6.81
C LEU A 94 8.48 3.35 6.12
N VAL A 95 7.45 4.16 6.31
CA VAL A 95 7.34 5.50 5.70
C VAL A 95 7.33 6.56 6.78
N ASP A 96 8.30 7.48 6.72
CA ASP A 96 8.25 8.73 7.48
C ASP A 96 7.39 9.74 6.71
N LEU A 97 6.18 9.99 7.20
CA LEU A 97 5.23 10.92 6.59
C LEU A 97 5.64 12.40 6.71
N SER A 98 6.49 12.74 7.67
CA SER A 98 6.99 14.11 7.82
C SER A 98 8.02 14.42 6.74
N ALA A 99 8.98 13.51 6.54
CA ALA A 99 10.04 13.62 5.56
C ALA A 99 9.64 13.15 4.15
N LEU A 100 8.52 12.42 4.03
CA LEU A 100 8.11 11.68 2.83
C LEU A 100 9.26 10.83 2.27
N ARG A 101 9.81 9.98 3.14
CA ARG A 101 10.83 8.99 2.78
C ARG A 101 10.39 7.62 3.23
N ALA A 102 10.75 6.60 2.46
CA ALA A 102 10.51 5.21 2.80
C ALA A 102 11.82 4.44 2.88
N GLU A 103 11.83 3.41 3.72
CA GLU A 103 12.86 2.39 3.74
C GLU A 103 12.22 0.99 3.65
N LEU A 104 12.91 0.07 2.98
CA LEU A 104 12.55 -1.35 2.96
C LEU A 104 13.26 -2.07 4.10
N LEU A 105 12.49 -2.88 4.82
CA LEU A 105 12.96 -3.71 5.92
C LEU A 105 12.77 -5.18 5.56
N SER A 106 13.75 -6.02 5.90
CA SER A 106 13.63 -7.48 5.82
C SER A 106 12.93 -8.04 7.06
N LEU A 107 12.13 -9.10 6.87
CA LEU A 107 11.36 -9.79 7.91
C LEU A 107 11.97 -11.14 8.29
#